data_AF-A0A7E5X319-F1
#
_entry.id   AF-A0A7E5X319-F1
#
_cell.length_a   1.000
_cell.length_b   1.000
_cell.length_c   1.000
_cell.angle_alpha   90.00
_cell.angle_beta   90.00
_cell.angle_gamma   90.00
#
_symmetry.space_group_name_H-M   'P 1'
#
loop_
_entity.id
_entity.type
_entity.pdbx_description
1 polymer ?
#
loop_
_entity_poly.entity_id
_entity_poly.type
_entity_poly.pdbx_seq_one_letter_code
_entity_poly.pdbx_strand_id
1 'polypeptide(L)'
;MLEASNFDDDDSILKYILLNVVKQKNYWANEIAEHELKVEQLVCAPLTSISDQDLPAIMKTKKQLSRLMSEKETAASRYHHLERQKEENPTKFNAAREELEDVGIRVEAARDALAADMFALVAKEAQLAHTLLQYIKLQRAYHESALHSLQDTVPELERFISKYSALLSCDV
;
A
#
# COMPACT_ATOMS: atom_id res chain seq x y z
N MET A 1 -31.62 18.96 57.26
CA MET A 1 -31.74 17.48 57.22
C MET A 1 -32.19 17.12 55.82
N LEU A 2 -31.51 16.13 55.24
CA LEU A 2 -31.76 15.45 53.96
C LEU A 2 -33.18 15.55 53.39
N GLU A 3 -33.38 16.33 52.32
CA GLU A 3 -34.47 16.11 51.36
C GLU A 3 -34.01 16.38 49.91
N ALA A 4 -32.80 15.94 49.58
CA ALA A 4 -32.29 15.99 48.20
C ALA A 4 -31.52 14.71 47.82
N SER A 5 -31.79 13.57 48.45
CA SER A 5 -31.05 12.32 48.21
C SER A 5 -31.87 11.16 47.66
N ASN A 6 -33.07 11.40 47.13
CA ASN A 6 -33.86 10.36 46.47
C ASN A 6 -34.23 10.75 45.03
N PHE A 7 -33.36 11.48 44.32
CA PHE A 7 -33.38 11.38 42.86
C PHE A 7 -32.66 10.06 42.55
N ASP A 8 -33.45 9.05 42.19
CA ASP A 8 -32.96 7.73 41.81
C ASP A 8 -31.86 7.93 40.75
N ASP A 9 -30.60 7.69 41.12
CA ASP A 9 -29.42 7.92 40.26
C ASP A 9 -29.45 7.01 39.02
N ASP A 10 -30.42 6.10 38.94
CA ASP A 10 -30.64 5.14 37.86
C ASP A 10 -31.50 5.67 36.70
N ASP A 11 -32.22 6.80 36.85
CA ASP A 11 -33.11 7.35 35.80
C ASP A 11 -32.63 8.67 35.18
N SER A 12 -31.39 9.10 35.44
CA SER A 12 -30.85 10.35 34.87
C SER A 12 -30.74 10.30 33.34
N ILE A 13 -31.46 11.20 32.66
CA ILE A 13 -31.34 11.40 31.20
C ILE A 13 -29.89 11.61 30.76
N LEU A 14 -29.14 12.41 31.51
CA LEU A 14 -27.75 12.71 31.21
C LEU A 14 -26.87 11.46 31.33
N LYS A 15 -27.09 10.62 32.36
CA LYS A 15 -26.37 9.35 32.54
C LYS A 15 -26.60 8.40 31.37
N TYR A 16 -27.86 8.24 30.93
CA TYR A 16 -28.19 7.39 29.78
C TYR A 16 -27.57 7.91 28.48
N ILE A 17 -27.66 9.22 28.21
CA ILE A 17 -27.05 9.82 27.01
C ILE A 17 -25.53 9.67 27.04
N LEU A 18 -24.87 10.00 28.15
CA LEU A 18 -23.42 9.86 28.29
C LEU A 18 -22.97 8.42 28.10
N LEU A 19 -23.68 7.44 28.66
CA LEU A 19 -23.36 6.03 28.50
C LEU A 19 -23.43 5.61 27.03
N ASN A 20 -24.46 6.01 26.30
CA ASN A 20 -24.60 5.69 24.88
C ASN A 20 -23.57 6.40 23.99
N VAL A 21 -23.20 7.64 24.33
CA VAL A 21 -22.10 8.34 23.65
C VAL A 21 -20.78 7.58 23.84
N VAL A 22 -20.50 7.11 25.06
CA VAL A 22 -19.29 6.30 25.33
C VAL A 22 -19.32 4.98 24.56
N LYS A 23 -20.46 4.28 24.55
CA LYS A 23 -20.64 3.05 23.76
C LYS A 23 -20.39 3.30 22.27
N GLN A 24 -20.96 4.36 21.71
CA GLN A 24 -20.78 4.71 20.31
C GLN A 24 -19.31 5.03 19.97
N LYS A 25 -18.61 5.76 20.85
CA LYS A 25 -17.18 6.03 20.68
C LYS A 25 -16.33 4.77 20.72
N ASN A 26 -16.60 3.86 21.65
CA ASN A 26 -15.89 2.58 21.75
C ASN A 26 -16.13 1.71 20.52
N TYR A 27 -17.37 1.69 20.01
CA TYR A 27 -17.70 1.01 18.76
C TYR A 27 -16.85 1.54 17.60
N TRP A 28 -16.82 2.86 17.39
CA TRP A 28 -16.01 3.45 16.31
C TRP A 28 -14.51 3.22 16.48
N ALA A 29 -13.98 3.27 17.72
CA ALA A 29 -12.57 2.97 17.96
C ALA A 29 -12.22 1.54 17.50
N ASN A 30 -13.10 0.57 17.77
CA ASN A 30 -12.92 -0.80 17.31
C ASN A 30 -13.05 -0.92 15.79
N GLU A 31 -14.06 -0.28 15.18
CA GLU A 31 -14.25 -0.27 13.72
C GLU A 31 -13.04 0.31 12.98
N ILE A 32 -12.47 1.41 13.49
CA ILE A 32 -11.26 2.04 12.93
C ILE A 32 -10.09 1.06 13.03
N ALA A 33 -9.86 0.48 14.22
CA ALA A 33 -8.75 -0.45 14.42
C ALA A 33 -8.85 -1.68 13.51
N GLU A 34 -10.06 -2.23 13.32
CA GLU A 34 -10.28 -3.36 12.42
C GLU A 34 -10.11 -2.97 10.94
N HIS A 35 -10.60 -1.80 10.54
CA HIS A 35 -10.37 -1.27 9.20
C HIS A 35 -8.87 -1.09 8.92
N GLU A 36 -8.13 -0.44 9.82
CA GLU A 36 -6.69 -0.19 9.68
C GLU A 36 -5.91 -1.50 9.59
N LEU A 37 -6.25 -2.49 10.42
CA LEU A 37 -5.64 -3.82 10.36
C LEU A 37 -5.86 -4.50 8.99
N LYS A 38 -7.09 -4.44 8.47
CA LYS A 38 -7.42 -5.01 7.14
C LYS A 38 -6.69 -4.27 6.02
N VAL A 39 -6.60 -2.94 6.09
CA VAL A 39 -5.86 -2.14 5.10
C VAL A 39 -4.38 -2.51 5.12
N GLU A 40 -3.78 -2.63 6.30
CA GLU A 40 -2.38 -3.03 6.41
C GLU A 40 -2.12 -4.40 5.77
N GLN A 41 -2.95 -5.40 6.11
CA GLN A 41 -2.77 -6.77 5.65
C GLN A 41 -3.09 -6.97 4.16
N LEU A 42 -4.17 -6.36 3.67
CA LEU A 42 -4.71 -6.64 2.33
C LEU A 42 -4.29 -5.61 1.28
N VAL A 43 -3.74 -4.47 1.69
CA VAL A 43 -3.36 -3.38 0.79
C VAL A 43 -1.89 -3.01 0.98
N CYS A 44 -1.49 -2.59 2.17
CA CYS A 44 -0.12 -2.14 2.41
C CYS A 44 0.89 -3.26 2.19
N ALA A 45 0.74 -4.40 2.85
CA ALA A 45 1.70 -5.50 2.76
C ALA A 45 1.95 -6.00 1.31
N PRO A 46 0.91 -6.21 0.47
CA PRO A 46 1.11 -6.53 -0.95
C PRO A 46 1.87 -5.45 -1.73
N LEU A 47 1.59 -4.16 -1.49
CA LEU A 47 2.29 -3.05 -2.15
C LEU A 47 3.75 -2.93 -1.68
N THR A 48 3.99 -3.13 -0.39
CA THR A 48 5.34 -3.16 0.20
C THR A 48 6.17 -4.29 -0.39
N SER A 49 5.59 -5.48 -0.62
CA SER A 49 6.29 -6.58 -1.29
C SER A 49 6.82 -6.18 -2.67
N ILE A 50 6.08 -5.36 -3.42
CA ILE A 50 6.52 -4.89 -4.74
C ILE A 50 7.65 -3.87 -4.59
N SER A 51 7.53 -2.97 -3.62
CA SER A 51 8.57 -1.99 -3.27
C SER A 51 9.88 -2.65 -2.84
N ASP A 52 9.82 -3.73 -2.07
CA ASP A 52 10.99 -4.33 -1.44
C ASP A 52 11.62 -5.47 -2.26
N GLN A 53 10.89 -6.04 -3.23
CA GLN A 53 11.36 -7.19 -4.01
C GLN A 53 11.46 -6.89 -5.51
N ASP A 54 10.35 -6.50 -6.14
CA ASP A 54 10.29 -6.36 -7.60
C ASP A 54 11.06 -5.12 -8.09
N LEU A 55 10.85 -3.97 -7.46
CA LEU A 55 11.56 -2.74 -7.85
C LEU A 55 13.08 -2.85 -7.67
N PRO A 56 13.61 -3.38 -6.54
CA PRO A 56 15.04 -3.57 -6.38
C PRO A 56 15.64 -4.57 -7.36
N ALA A 57 14.91 -5.63 -7.75
CA ALA A 57 15.34 -6.57 -8.78
C ALA A 57 15.54 -5.88 -10.13
N ILE A 58 14.53 -5.13 -10.60
CA ILE A 58 14.60 -4.33 -11.84
C ILE A 58 15.75 -3.31 -11.76
N MET A 59 15.91 -2.61 -10.63
CA MET A 59 16.99 -1.65 -10.45
C MET A 59 18.36 -2.32 -10.54
N LYS A 60 18.51 -3.52 -9.99
CA LYS A 60 19.75 -4.30 -10.03
C LYS A 60 20.09 -4.73 -11.46
N THR A 61 19.16 -5.29 -12.22
CA THR A 61 19.40 -5.71 -13.61
C THR A 61 19.61 -4.52 -14.53
N LYS A 62 18.89 -3.40 -14.32
CA LYS A 62 19.14 -2.14 -15.01
C LYS A 62 20.55 -1.62 -14.77
N LYS A 63 21.02 -1.61 -13.52
CA LYS A 63 22.38 -1.18 -13.18
C LYS A 63 23.44 -2.08 -13.82
N GLN A 64 23.20 -3.39 -13.84
CA GLN A 64 24.09 -4.35 -14.51
C GLN A 64 24.18 -4.08 -16.02
N LEU A 65 23.05 -3.83 -16.68
CA LEU A 65 23.02 -3.48 -18.10
C LEU A 65 23.79 -2.18 -18.37
N SER A 66 23.60 -1.13 -17.56
CA SER A 66 24.36 0.13 -17.70
C SER A 66 25.87 -0.08 -17.60
N ARG A 67 26.32 -0.95 -16.67
CA ARG A 67 27.75 -1.29 -16.53
C ARG A 67 28.27 -2.00 -17.78
N LEU A 68 27.55 -3.00 -18.27
CA LEU A 68 27.94 -3.77 -19.45
C LEU A 68 27.95 -2.94 -20.74
N MET A 69 27.02 -1.98 -20.87
CA MET A 69 27.01 -1.03 -21.98
C MET A 69 28.30 -0.18 -22.00
N SER A 70 28.77 0.27 -20.84
CA SER A 70 30.05 0.99 -20.71
C SER A 70 31.27 0.08 -20.97
N GLU A 71 31.24 -1.17 -20.48
CA GLU A 71 32.25 -2.18 -20.82
C GLU A 71 32.33 -2.38 -22.36
N LYS A 72 31.17 -2.46 -23.04
CA LYS A 72 31.08 -2.64 -24.50
C LYS A 72 31.63 -1.46 -25.27
N GLU A 73 31.35 -0.23 -24.83
CA GLU A 73 31.88 0.99 -25.45
C GLU A 73 33.41 1.06 -25.33
N THR A 74 33.94 0.63 -24.20
CA THR A 74 35.40 0.53 -23.98
C THR A 74 36.03 -0.53 -24.89
N ALA A 75 35.41 -1.71 -25.00
CA ALA A 75 35.86 -2.78 -25.89
C ALA A 75 35.80 -2.35 -27.36
N ALA A 76 34.73 -1.66 -27.78
CA ALA A 76 34.58 -1.13 -29.13
C ALA A 76 35.68 -0.11 -29.47
N SER A 77 36.01 0.79 -28.53
CA SER A 77 37.11 1.74 -28.69
C SER A 77 38.46 1.03 -28.86
N ARG A 78 38.73 -0.02 -28.07
CA ARG A 78 39.94 -0.85 -28.22
C ARG A 78 40.00 -1.58 -29.56
N TYR A 79 38.88 -2.19 -29.98
CA TYR A 79 38.75 -2.86 -31.26
C TYR A 79 39.09 -1.91 -32.42
N HIS A 80 38.46 -0.72 -32.48
CA HIS A 80 38.71 0.26 -33.54
C HIS A 80 40.13 0.81 -33.55
N HIS A 81 40.77 0.92 -32.38
CA HIS A 81 42.18 1.31 -32.30
C HIS A 81 43.08 0.24 -32.93
N LEU A 82 42.89 -1.03 -32.57
CA LEU A 82 43.69 -2.15 -33.05
C LEU A 82 43.38 -2.55 -34.50
N GLU A 83 42.18 -2.26 -35.00
CA GLU A 83 41.77 -2.47 -36.39
C GLU A 83 42.69 -1.73 -37.37
N ARG A 84 43.17 -0.53 -36.98
CA ARG A 84 44.12 0.26 -37.77
C ARG A 84 45.53 -0.32 -37.78
N GLN A 85 45.87 -1.17 -36.81
CA GLN A 85 47.19 -1.82 -36.64
C GLN A 85 47.13 -3.33 -36.87
N LYS A 86 46.09 -3.83 -37.54
CA LYS A 86 45.81 -5.27 -37.66
C LYS A 86 46.90 -6.06 -38.37
N GLU A 87 47.64 -5.43 -39.27
CA GLU A 87 48.77 -6.07 -40.00
C GLU A 87 50.01 -6.19 -39.11
N GLU A 88 50.23 -5.22 -38.22
CA GLU A 88 51.36 -5.18 -37.29
C GLU A 88 51.13 -6.08 -36.06
N ASN A 89 49.87 -6.18 -35.60
CA ASN A 89 49.50 -6.89 -34.37
C ASN A 89 48.24 -7.77 -34.53
N PRO A 90 48.24 -8.77 -35.44
CA PRO A 90 47.04 -9.57 -35.76
C PRO A 90 46.49 -10.33 -34.55
N THR A 91 47.35 -10.84 -33.66
CA THR A 91 46.93 -11.53 -32.44
C THR A 91 46.17 -10.62 -31.47
N LYS A 92 46.64 -9.38 -31.27
CA LYS A 92 45.98 -8.42 -30.39
C LYS A 92 44.65 -7.95 -30.98
N PHE A 93 44.59 -7.77 -32.30
CA PHE A 93 43.35 -7.45 -32.99
C PHE A 93 42.31 -8.56 -32.82
N ASN A 94 42.69 -9.82 -33.02
CA ASN A 94 41.79 -10.96 -32.82
C ASN A 94 41.28 -11.04 -31.36
N ALA A 95 42.16 -10.85 -30.38
CA ALA A 95 41.76 -10.82 -28.97
C ALA A 95 40.77 -9.69 -28.65
N ALA A 96 40.95 -8.49 -29.24
CA ALA A 96 40.01 -7.38 -29.07
C ALA A 96 38.66 -7.62 -29.76
N ARG A 97 38.67 -8.36 -30.88
CA ARG A 97 37.42 -8.79 -31.55
C ARG A 97 36.65 -9.78 -30.69
N GLU A 98 37.32 -10.80 -30.15
CA GLU A 98 36.72 -11.77 -29.24
C GLU A 98 36.17 -11.09 -27.97
N GLU A 99 36.94 -10.19 -27.36
CA GLU A 99 36.48 -9.41 -26.21
C GLU A 99 35.20 -8.60 -26.51
N LEU A 100 35.16 -7.93 -27.67
CA LEU A 100 34.00 -7.15 -28.10
C LEU A 100 32.76 -8.03 -28.34
N GLU A 101 32.95 -9.22 -28.92
CA GLU A 101 31.89 -10.21 -29.14
C GLU A 101 31.36 -10.75 -27.80
N ASP A 102 32.25 -11.15 -26.88
CA ASP A 102 31.90 -11.66 -25.56
C ASP A 102 31.12 -10.63 -24.72
N VAL A 103 31.58 -9.38 -24.69
CA VAL A 103 30.85 -8.30 -24.00
C VAL A 103 29.53 -8.01 -24.71
N GLY A 104 29.49 -8.13 -26.04
CA GLY A 104 28.26 -8.03 -26.84
C GLY A 104 27.19 -9.03 -26.41
N ILE A 105 27.56 -10.31 -26.29
CA ILE A 105 26.66 -11.38 -25.84
C ILE A 105 26.17 -11.10 -24.41
N ARG A 106 27.06 -10.67 -23.52
CA ARG A 106 26.70 -10.32 -22.13
C ARG A 106 25.71 -9.15 -22.05
N VAL A 107 25.83 -8.16 -22.93
CA VAL A 107 24.88 -7.03 -23.01
C VAL A 107 23.49 -7.51 -23.41
N GLU A 108 23.38 -8.36 -24.44
CA GLU A 108 22.06 -8.86 -24.87
C GLU A 108 21.42 -9.72 -23.76
N ALA A 109 22.20 -10.62 -23.13
CA ALA A 109 21.70 -11.39 -21.99
C ALA A 109 21.22 -10.50 -20.82
N ALA A 110 21.90 -9.37 -20.56
CA ALA A 110 21.47 -8.42 -19.53
C ALA A 110 20.22 -7.62 -19.92
N ARG A 111 19.99 -7.37 -21.22
CA ARG A 111 18.74 -6.78 -21.71
C ARG A 111 17.57 -7.74 -21.54
N ASP A 112 17.77 -9.01 -21.90
CA ASP A 112 16.74 -10.03 -21.74
C ASP A 112 16.38 -10.22 -20.26
N ALA A 113 17.38 -10.22 -19.38
CA ALA A 113 17.14 -10.28 -17.93
C ALA A 113 16.35 -9.07 -17.40
N LEU A 114 16.71 -7.85 -17.81
CA LEU A 114 15.96 -6.66 -17.43
C LEU A 114 14.52 -6.69 -17.97
N ALA A 115 14.34 -7.10 -19.23
CA ALA A 115 13.02 -7.23 -19.83
C ALA A 115 12.17 -8.26 -19.09
N ALA A 116 12.74 -9.40 -18.72
CA ALA A 116 12.07 -10.43 -17.95
C ALA A 116 11.59 -9.91 -16.59
N ASP A 117 12.44 -9.19 -15.84
CA ASP A 117 12.05 -8.59 -14.55
C ASP A 117 10.93 -7.55 -14.73
N MET A 118 11.01 -6.72 -15.77
CA MET A 118 9.98 -5.73 -16.08
C MET A 118 8.64 -6.40 -16.44
N PHE A 119 8.66 -7.45 -17.26
CA PHE A 119 7.45 -8.19 -17.62
C PHE A 119 6.87 -8.95 -16.42
N ALA A 120 7.71 -9.45 -15.52
CA ALA A 120 7.23 -10.07 -14.29
C ALA A 120 6.46 -9.08 -13.41
N LEU A 121 6.87 -7.81 -13.34
CA LEU A 121 6.11 -6.76 -12.65
C LEU A 121 4.81 -6.41 -13.39
N VAL A 122 4.87 -6.25 -14.72
CA VAL A 122 3.68 -5.96 -15.54
C VAL A 122 2.63 -7.09 -15.42
N ALA A 123 3.05 -8.35 -15.32
CA ALA A 123 2.15 -9.47 -15.11
C ALA A 123 1.33 -9.37 -13.80
N LYS A 124 1.78 -8.57 -12.82
CA LYS A 124 1.06 -8.31 -11.57
C LYS A 124 0.09 -7.13 -11.67
N GLU A 125 -0.05 -6.46 -12.81
CA GLU A 125 -0.90 -5.27 -12.99
C GLU A 125 -2.36 -5.52 -12.57
N ALA A 126 -2.95 -6.63 -13.01
CA ALA A 126 -4.33 -6.97 -12.64
C ALA A 126 -4.47 -7.18 -11.12
N GLN A 127 -3.49 -7.83 -10.49
CA GLN A 127 -3.46 -8.02 -9.04
C GLN A 127 -3.34 -6.68 -8.31
N LEU A 128 -2.47 -5.79 -8.77
CA LEU A 128 -2.31 -4.43 -8.24
C LEU A 128 -3.61 -3.62 -8.32
N ALA A 129 -4.28 -3.65 -9.48
CA ALA A 129 -5.57 -3.01 -9.65
C ALA A 129 -6.62 -3.57 -8.66
N HIS A 130 -6.62 -4.89 -8.44
CA HIS A 130 -7.49 -5.51 -7.44
C HIS A 130 -7.14 -5.10 -6.01
N THR A 131 -5.86 -4.96 -5.65
CA THR A 131 -5.41 -4.45 -4.35
C THR A 131 -5.92 -3.03 -4.10
N LEU A 132 -5.81 -2.14 -5.10
CA LEU A 132 -6.32 -0.78 -5.01
C LEU A 132 -7.85 -0.73 -4.93
N LEU A 133 -8.54 -1.59 -5.68
CA LEU A 133 -9.99 -1.74 -5.55
C LEU A 133 -10.37 -2.27 -4.15
N GLN A 134 -9.58 -3.18 -3.58
CA GLN A 134 -9.81 -3.72 -2.25
C GLN A 134 -9.72 -2.63 -1.18
N TYR A 135 -8.80 -1.67 -1.32
CA TYR A 135 -8.74 -0.50 -0.44
C TYR A 135 -10.07 0.27 -0.44
N ILE A 136 -10.61 0.59 -1.62
CA ILE A 136 -11.89 1.30 -1.73
C ILE A 136 -13.05 0.48 -1.14
N LYS A 137 -13.04 -0.84 -1.32
CA LYS A 137 -14.05 -1.73 -0.72
C LYS A 137 -13.99 -1.74 0.81
N LEU A 138 -12.79 -1.75 1.38
CA LEU A 138 -12.58 -1.69 2.83
C LEU A 138 -13.07 -0.36 3.40
N GLN A 139 -12.73 0.75 2.74
CA GLN A 139 -13.23 2.08 3.12
C GLN A 139 -14.75 2.14 3.08
N ARG A 140 -15.37 1.64 2.00
CA ARG A 140 -16.82 1.59 1.89
C ARG A 140 -17.44 0.80 3.04
N ALA A 141 -16.94 -0.39 3.32
CA ALA A 141 -17.47 -1.25 4.38
C ALA A 141 -17.37 -0.59 5.77
N TYR A 142 -16.24 0.06 6.07
CA TYR A 142 -16.05 0.81 7.31
C TYR A 142 -17.05 1.97 7.44
N HIS A 143 -17.21 2.77 6.38
CA HIS A 143 -18.17 3.87 6.39
C HIS A 143 -19.63 3.41 6.47
N GLU A 144 -19.99 2.34 5.77
CA GLU A 144 -21.32 1.73 5.83
C GLU A 144 -21.63 1.23 7.25
N SER A 145 -20.67 0.56 7.91
CA SER A 145 -20.81 0.09 9.29
C SER A 145 -20.99 1.24 10.29
N ALA A 146 -20.15 2.29 10.19
CA ALA A 146 -20.25 3.46 11.04
C ALA A 146 -21.58 4.21 10.85
N LEU A 147 -22.04 4.33 9.60
CA LEU A 147 -23.33 4.95 9.28
C LEU A 147 -24.49 4.12 9.81
N HIS A 148 -24.48 2.80 9.62
CA HIS A 148 -25.53 1.91 10.10
C HIS A 148 -25.70 2.02 11.62
N SER A 149 -24.59 2.00 12.36
CA SER A 149 -24.63 2.19 13.82
C SER A 149 -25.22 3.54 14.23
N LEU A 150 -24.93 4.62 13.51
CA LEU A 150 -25.52 5.94 13.77
C LEU A 150 -27.01 6.01 13.44
N GLN A 151 -27.43 5.33 12.37
CA GLN A 151 -28.83 5.27 11.95
C GLN A 151 -29.71 4.60 13.01
N ASP A 152 -29.15 3.70 13.81
CA ASP A 152 -29.85 3.07 14.93
C ASP A 152 -29.75 3.90 16.22
N THR A 153 -28.55 4.33 16.60
CA THR A 153 -28.31 5.03 17.88
C THR A 153 -28.99 6.39 17.92
N VAL A 154 -28.92 7.20 16.86
CA VAL A 154 -29.44 8.59 16.90
C VAL A 154 -30.95 8.62 17.17
N PRO A 155 -31.81 7.90 16.43
CA PRO A 155 -33.24 7.88 16.70
C PRO A 155 -33.59 7.32 18.09
N GLU A 156 -32.81 6.35 18.61
CA GLU A 156 -33.02 5.84 19.96
C GLU A 156 -32.81 6.93 21.01
N LEU A 157 -31.72 7.69 20.91
CA LEU A 157 -31.43 8.79 21.84
C LEU A 157 -32.46 9.92 21.72
N GLU A 158 -32.86 10.29 20.50
CA GLU A 158 -33.91 11.29 20.27
C GLU A 158 -35.25 10.90 20.90
N ARG A 159 -35.65 9.63 20.75
CA ARG A 159 -36.88 9.10 21.36
C ARG A 159 -36.80 9.12 22.88
N PHE A 160 -35.66 8.75 23.44
CA PHE A 160 -35.45 8.74 24.88
C PHE A 160 -35.52 10.16 25.47
N ILE A 161 -34.86 11.14 24.83
CA ILE A 161 -34.90 12.54 25.23
C ILE A 161 -36.35 13.07 25.18
N SER A 162 -37.04 12.83 24.07
CA SER A 162 -38.43 13.27 23.88
C SER A 162 -39.36 12.70 24.94
N LYS A 163 -39.23 11.41 25.26
CA LYS A 163 -40.01 10.74 26.31
C LYS A 163 -39.75 11.36 27.69
N TYR A 164 -38.49 11.61 28.03
CA TYR A 164 -38.12 12.20 29.32
C TYR A 164 -38.64 13.63 29.47
N SER A 165 -38.58 14.45 28.41
CA SER A 165 -39.16 15.80 28.39
C SER A 165 -40.69 15.78 28.55
N ALA A 166 -41.38 14.81 27.94
CA ALA A 166 -42.83 14.68 28.07
C ALA A 166 -43.26 14.31 29.51
N LEU A 167 -42.53 13.42 30.18
CA LEU A 167 -42.79 13.04 31.57
C LEU A 167 -42.68 14.26 32.51
N LEU A 168 -41.60 15.04 32.39
CA LEU A 168 -41.41 16.27 33.17
C LEU A 168 -42.52 17.32 32.94
N SER A 169 -43.15 17.33 31.76
CA SER A 169 -44.25 18.27 31.45
C SER A 169 -45.62 17.83 31.98
N CYS A 170 -45.77 16.55 32.38
CA CYS A 170 -47.00 16.03 32.99
C CYS A 170 -47.02 16.11 34.53
N ASP A 171 -45.86 16.35 35.16
CA ASP A 171 -45.70 16.49 36.61
C ASP A 171 -45.84 17.94 37.13
N VAL A 172 -46.31 18.87 36.28
CA VAL A 172 -46.60 20.30 36.58
C VAL A 172 -48.07 20.59 36.35
#